data_AF-A0A066X3W0-F1
#
_entry.id   AF-A0A066X3W0-F1
#
_cell.length_a   1.000
_cell.length_b   1.000
_cell.length_c   1.000
_cell.angle_alpha   90.00
_cell.angle_beta   90.00
_cell.angle_gamma   90.00
#
_symmetry.space_group_name_H-M   'P 1'
#
loop_
_entity.id
_entity.type
_entity.pdbx_description
1 polymer ?
#
loop_
_entity_poly.entity_id
_entity_poly.type
_entity_poly.pdbx_seq_one_letter_code
_entity_poly.pdbx_strand_id
1 'polypeptide(L)'
;MIASGEIVASRSIDAYLTHRFRLDIINQLWADDATAERQFFLKHPDDKGDHILVNDDFDIVGIIDWEWTRTVSRAEAFCSSLMMWPVSKFYAGSNELAMEELRFAEVFRERDREDLSDHILTGRKVQRFFSALGSESPSDISDFTSLFMGLTGAFKYEYEAWEQWKNGALDRWRDDDQLRKLVEQQDHKKEI
;
A
#
# COMPACT_ATOMS: atom_id res chain seq x y z
N MET A 1 -5.65 -8.76 16.83
CA MET A 1 -5.02 -7.44 16.75
C MET A 1 -6.06 -6.31 16.60
N ILE A 2 -6.73 -6.12 15.44
CA ILE A 2 -7.71 -5.01 15.30
C ILE A 2 -8.98 -5.26 16.15
N ALA A 3 -9.61 -6.43 15.99
CA ALA A 3 -10.81 -6.80 16.75
C ALA A 3 -10.60 -6.91 18.27
N SER A 4 -9.34 -7.14 18.69
CA SER A 4 -8.93 -7.17 20.10
C SER A 4 -8.44 -5.80 20.61
N GLY A 5 -8.41 -4.77 19.76
CA GLY A 5 -7.99 -3.42 20.13
C GLY A 5 -6.48 -3.22 20.33
N GLU A 6 -5.66 -4.20 19.96
CA GLU A 6 -4.19 -4.12 20.05
C GLU A 6 -3.60 -3.15 19.01
N ILE A 7 -4.28 -2.95 17.89
CA ILE A 7 -3.86 -2.09 16.78
C ILE A 7 -5.03 -1.21 16.36
N VAL A 8 -4.76 0.08 16.16
CA VAL A 8 -5.74 1.09 15.66
C VAL A 8 -7.01 1.14 16.51
N ALA A 9 -6.85 1.13 17.84
CA ALA A 9 -7.95 1.07 18.80
C ALA A 9 -8.97 2.24 18.67
N SER A 10 -8.53 3.40 18.19
CA SER A 10 -9.39 4.58 17.99
C SER A 10 -10.28 4.50 16.74
N ARG A 11 -9.94 3.63 15.77
CA ARG A 11 -10.63 3.51 14.47
C ARG A 11 -10.75 2.05 14.03
N SER A 12 -11.04 1.16 14.98
CA SER A 12 -11.02 -0.28 14.74
C SER A 12 -11.95 -0.74 13.63
N ILE A 13 -13.16 -0.17 13.53
CA ILE A 13 -14.12 -0.46 12.44
C ILE A 13 -13.55 0.00 11.09
N ASP A 14 -13.06 1.25 11.01
CA ASP A 14 -12.53 1.80 9.76
C ASP A 14 -11.35 0.96 9.26
N ALA A 15 -10.39 0.65 10.15
CA ALA A 15 -9.26 -0.21 9.84
C ALA A 15 -9.70 -1.63 9.46
N TYR A 16 -10.69 -2.19 10.14
CA TYR A 16 -11.21 -3.51 9.82
C TYR A 16 -11.80 -3.56 8.40
N LEU A 17 -12.65 -2.59 8.05
CA LEU A 17 -13.28 -2.49 6.73
C LEU A 17 -12.25 -2.34 5.61
N THR A 18 -11.22 -1.51 5.80
CA THR A 18 -10.17 -1.36 4.79
C THR A 18 -9.30 -2.61 4.65
N HIS A 19 -9.03 -3.33 5.74
CA HIS A 19 -8.42 -4.65 5.67
C HIS A 19 -9.31 -5.69 4.97
N ARG A 20 -10.62 -5.66 5.21
CA ARG A 20 -11.55 -6.53 4.49
C ARG A 20 -11.55 -6.24 3.00
N PHE A 21 -11.61 -4.96 2.61
CA PHE A 21 -11.48 -4.57 1.22
C PHE A 21 -10.19 -5.09 0.58
N ARG A 22 -9.06 -5.03 1.28
CA ARG A 22 -7.78 -5.57 0.80
C ARG A 22 -7.85 -7.06 0.49
N LEU A 23 -8.53 -7.86 1.32
CA LEU A 23 -8.71 -9.29 1.05
C LEU A 23 -9.52 -9.53 -0.24
N ASP A 24 -10.48 -8.67 -0.54
CA ASP A 24 -11.29 -8.80 -1.76
C ASP A 24 -10.46 -8.48 -3.04
N ILE A 25 -9.47 -7.59 -2.94
CA ILE A 25 -8.65 -7.17 -4.08
C ILE A 25 -7.28 -7.85 -4.17
N ILE A 26 -6.87 -8.64 -3.17
CA ILE A 26 -5.50 -9.20 -3.10
C ILE A 26 -5.14 -10.03 -4.34
N ASN A 27 -6.10 -10.79 -4.86
CA ASN A 27 -5.89 -11.63 -6.05
C ASN A 27 -5.67 -10.80 -7.33
N GLN A 28 -6.06 -9.52 -7.33
CA GLN A 28 -5.89 -8.63 -8.48
C GLN A 28 -4.46 -8.05 -8.58
N LEU A 29 -3.67 -8.13 -7.51
CA LEU A 29 -2.28 -7.63 -7.50
C LEU A 29 -1.42 -8.29 -8.58
N TRP A 30 -1.61 -9.60 -8.74
CA TRP A 30 -0.79 -10.47 -9.60
C TRP A 30 -1.59 -11.06 -10.76
N ALA A 31 -2.77 -10.52 -11.07
CA ALA A 31 -3.60 -11.03 -12.16
C ALA A 31 -2.87 -11.01 -13.52
N ASP A 32 -2.03 -9.99 -13.73
CA ASP A 32 -1.24 -9.82 -14.96
C ASP A 32 0.00 -10.74 -15.00
N ASP A 33 0.46 -11.21 -13.83
CA ASP A 33 1.65 -12.05 -13.64
C ASP A 33 1.32 -13.56 -13.65
N ALA A 34 0.08 -13.96 -13.98
CA ALA A 34 -0.35 -15.37 -13.97
C ALA A 34 0.45 -16.28 -14.92
N THR A 35 1.19 -15.69 -15.87
CA THR A 35 2.09 -16.37 -16.81
C THR A 35 3.57 -16.14 -16.53
N ALA A 36 3.90 -15.30 -15.54
CA ALA A 36 5.27 -15.01 -15.17
C ALA A 36 5.92 -16.25 -14.54
N GLU A 37 7.20 -16.45 -14.83
CA GLU A 37 8.01 -17.50 -14.22
C GLU A 37 7.85 -17.50 -12.70
N ARG A 38 7.89 -18.68 -12.07
CA ARG A 38 7.82 -18.86 -10.61
C ARG A 38 9.10 -18.38 -9.91
N GLN A 39 9.45 -17.13 -10.12
CA GLN A 39 10.64 -16.48 -9.61
C GLN A 39 10.24 -15.48 -8.53
N PHE A 40 10.96 -15.54 -7.43
CA PHE A 40 10.89 -14.54 -6.38
C PHE A 40 12.18 -13.72 -6.39
N PHE A 41 12.07 -12.47 -5.93
CA PHE A 41 13.15 -11.50 -5.92
C PHE A 41 13.40 -11.02 -4.50
N LEU A 42 14.64 -10.70 -4.19
CA LEU A 42 15.00 -10.11 -2.91
C LEU A 42 14.57 -8.64 -2.90
N LYS A 43 13.82 -8.22 -1.89
CA LYS A 43 13.45 -6.80 -1.69
C LYS A 43 13.93 -6.30 -0.33
N HIS A 44 14.57 -5.13 -0.36
CA HIS A 44 14.85 -4.33 0.81
C HIS A 44 13.54 -3.67 1.27
N PRO A 45 13.05 -3.93 2.50
CA PRO A 45 11.74 -3.47 2.93
C PRO A 45 11.72 -2.02 3.42
N ASP A 46 12.88 -1.47 3.82
CA ASP A 46 13.00 -0.09 4.31
C ASP A 46 13.58 0.83 3.23
N ASP A 47 12.96 0.83 2.04
CA ASP A 47 13.50 1.48 0.83
C ASP A 47 13.29 3.02 0.75
N LYS A 48 13.31 3.69 1.91
CA LYS A 48 13.16 5.15 2.08
C LYS A 48 14.40 5.97 1.71
N GLY A 49 15.52 5.31 1.42
CA GLY A 49 16.73 5.88 0.81
C GLY A 49 17.92 6.12 1.76
N ASP A 50 17.70 6.23 3.07
CA ASP A 50 18.77 6.41 4.07
C ASP A 50 19.63 5.16 4.32
N HIS A 51 19.15 3.99 3.90
CA HIS A 51 19.88 2.72 3.89
C HIS A 51 20.95 2.60 2.79
N ILE A 52 21.08 3.60 1.88
CA ILE A 52 22.05 3.62 0.78
C ILE A 52 23.26 4.48 1.17
N LEU A 53 24.44 3.87 1.20
CA LEU A 53 25.71 4.56 1.45
C LEU A 53 26.36 4.97 0.13
N VAL A 54 26.78 6.23 0.03
CA VAL A 54 27.47 6.77 -1.14
C VAL A 54 28.83 7.37 -0.80
N ASN A 55 29.76 7.38 -1.76
CA ASN A 55 31.03 8.13 -1.66
C ASN A 55 30.85 9.61 -2.09
N ASP A 56 31.95 10.36 -2.15
CA ASP A 56 31.96 11.78 -2.55
C ASP A 56 31.52 12.01 -4.01
N ASP A 57 31.61 10.98 -4.86
CA ASP A 57 31.20 10.99 -6.27
C ASP A 57 29.76 10.48 -6.47
N PHE A 58 29.04 10.18 -5.38
CA PHE A 58 27.69 9.59 -5.37
C PHE A 58 27.60 8.15 -5.90
N ASP A 59 28.70 7.41 -5.98
CA ASP A 59 28.64 5.98 -6.25
C ASP A 59 28.08 5.24 -5.03
N ILE A 60 27.23 4.25 -5.26
CA ILE A 60 26.73 3.36 -4.20
C ILE A 60 27.88 2.47 -3.72
N VAL A 61 28.30 2.66 -2.46
CA VAL A 61 29.37 1.87 -1.82
C VAL A 61 28.85 0.85 -0.82
N GLY A 62 27.57 0.93 -0.44
CA GLY A 62 26.96 -0.03 0.47
C GLY A 62 25.45 0.12 0.55
N ILE A 63 24.80 -0.98 0.94
CA ILE A 63 23.39 -1.02 1.31
C ILE A 63 23.33 -1.72 2.67
N ILE A 64 22.74 -1.08 3.67
CA ILE A 64 22.66 -1.57 5.06
C ILE A 64 21.21 -1.89 5.45
N ASP A 65 20.96 -2.26 6.71
CA ASP A 65 19.63 -2.50 7.29
C ASP A 65 18.80 -3.65 6.67
N TRP A 66 19.49 -4.72 6.25
CA TRP A 66 18.90 -5.92 5.64
C TRP A 66 18.06 -6.82 6.59
N GLU A 67 17.82 -6.43 7.85
CA GLU A 67 17.25 -7.32 8.88
C GLU A 67 15.84 -7.84 8.56
N TRP A 68 15.06 -7.14 7.73
CA TRP A 68 13.68 -7.52 7.38
C TRP A 68 13.54 -8.00 5.93
N THR A 69 14.67 -8.24 5.27
CA THR A 69 14.71 -8.62 3.86
C THR A 69 13.88 -9.85 3.59
N ARG A 70 13.11 -9.81 2.51
CA ARG A 70 12.20 -10.88 2.13
C ARG A 70 12.22 -11.14 0.63
N THR A 71 11.76 -12.33 0.26
CA THR A 71 11.47 -12.68 -1.12
C THR A 71 10.07 -12.20 -1.50
N VAL A 72 9.93 -11.52 -2.63
CA VAL A 72 8.66 -10.93 -3.09
C VAL A 72 8.40 -11.26 -4.56
N SER A 73 7.18 -10.97 -5.01
CA SER A 73 6.80 -11.05 -6.43
C SER A 73 7.60 -10.07 -7.30
N ARG A 74 7.68 -10.32 -8.60
CA ARG A 74 8.33 -9.42 -9.56
C ARG A 74 7.74 -8.00 -9.52
N ALA A 75 6.41 -7.89 -9.53
CA ALA A 75 5.72 -6.60 -9.44
C ALA A 75 6.07 -5.80 -8.18
N GLU A 76 6.27 -6.47 -7.04
CA GLU A 76 6.67 -5.81 -5.79
C GLU A 76 8.16 -5.46 -5.75
N ALA A 77 9.03 -6.29 -6.33
CA ALA A 77 10.46 -6.04 -6.37
C ALA A 77 10.84 -4.86 -7.27
N PHE A 78 10.11 -4.66 -8.37
CA PHE A 78 10.45 -3.69 -9.41
C PHE A 78 9.49 -2.51 -9.50
N CYS A 79 8.52 -2.36 -8.60
CA CYS A 79 7.87 -1.06 -8.41
C CYS A 79 8.87 -0.06 -7.82
N SER A 80 8.69 1.24 -8.08
CA SER A 80 9.56 2.29 -7.53
C SER A 80 9.60 2.26 -5.98
N SER A 81 10.78 2.51 -5.43
CA SER A 81 11.02 2.59 -3.98
C SER A 81 10.42 3.83 -3.34
N LEU A 82 10.15 3.79 -2.03
CA LEU A 82 9.52 4.89 -1.29
C LEU A 82 10.28 6.22 -1.45
N MET A 83 11.62 6.18 -1.55
CA MET A 83 12.45 7.37 -1.77
C MET A 83 12.12 8.15 -3.06
N MET A 84 11.45 7.54 -4.02
CA MET A 84 11.07 8.15 -5.29
C MET A 84 9.61 8.65 -5.32
N TRP A 85 8.82 8.38 -4.27
CA TRP A 85 7.39 8.70 -4.31
C TRP A 85 7.15 10.19 -4.08
N PRO A 86 6.07 10.76 -4.65
CA PRO A 86 5.63 12.10 -4.29
C PRO A 86 4.89 12.03 -2.93
N VAL A 87 5.60 11.81 -1.83
CA VAL A 87 5.04 11.42 -0.51
C VAL A 87 3.84 12.26 -0.08
N SER A 88 3.94 13.59 -0.12
CA SER A 88 2.81 14.46 0.24
C SER A 88 1.57 14.22 -0.63
N LYS A 89 1.73 14.11 -1.95
CA LYS A 89 0.63 13.79 -2.86
C LYS A 89 0.11 12.36 -2.66
N PHE A 90 1.01 11.42 -2.34
CA PHE A 90 0.65 10.05 -2.07
C PHE A 90 -0.28 9.96 -0.85
N TYR A 91 0.06 10.63 0.25
CA TYR A 91 -0.79 10.72 1.44
C TYR A 91 -2.11 11.46 1.16
N ALA A 92 -2.11 12.44 0.25
CA ALA A 92 -3.31 13.08 -0.27
C ALA A 92 -4.11 12.22 -1.28
N GLY A 93 -3.78 10.93 -1.44
CA GLY A 93 -4.54 9.98 -2.27
C GLY A 93 -4.21 9.99 -3.77
N SER A 94 -3.22 10.78 -4.22
CA SER A 94 -2.85 10.81 -5.64
C SER A 94 -2.10 9.56 -6.10
N ASN A 95 -2.50 9.00 -7.24
CA ASN A 95 -1.81 7.88 -7.87
C ASN A 95 -0.81 8.31 -8.96
N GLU A 96 -0.61 9.62 -9.15
CA GLU A 96 0.38 10.15 -10.09
C GLU A 96 1.79 9.66 -9.77
N LEU A 97 2.59 9.40 -10.80
CA LEU A 97 4.01 9.12 -10.67
C LEU A 97 4.79 10.43 -10.57
N ALA A 98 5.84 10.44 -9.74
CA ALA A 98 6.81 11.52 -9.69
C ALA A 98 7.76 11.46 -10.90
N MET A 99 8.49 12.56 -11.14
CA MET A 99 9.47 12.61 -12.23
C MET A 99 10.60 11.61 -12.02
N GLU A 100 10.97 11.37 -10.77
CA GLU A 100 11.99 10.41 -10.35
C GLU A 100 11.58 8.97 -10.69
N GLU A 101 10.30 8.62 -10.49
CA GLU A 101 9.75 7.31 -10.87
C GLU A 101 9.74 7.14 -12.39
N LEU A 102 9.36 8.18 -13.14
CA LEU A 102 9.38 8.18 -14.60
C LEU A 102 10.81 8.05 -15.14
N ARG A 103 11.76 8.77 -14.55
CA ARG A 103 13.18 8.66 -14.92
C ARG A 103 13.72 7.28 -14.62
N PHE A 104 13.34 6.68 -13.49
CA PHE A 104 13.76 5.32 -13.14
C PHE A 104 13.22 4.28 -14.12
N ALA A 105 11.98 4.43 -14.58
CA ALA A 105 11.42 3.59 -15.64
C ALA A 105 12.19 3.72 -16.96
N GLU A 106 12.57 4.95 -17.34
CA GLU A 106 13.38 5.21 -18.53
C GLU A 106 14.78 4.57 -18.45
N VAL A 107 15.44 4.61 -17.30
CA VAL A 107 16.74 3.96 -17.06
C VAL A 107 16.71 2.45 -17.35
N PHE A 108 15.58 1.78 -17.08
CA PHE A 108 15.39 0.38 -17.46
C PHE A 108 15.20 0.20 -18.97
N ARG A 109 14.43 1.08 -19.62
CA ARG A 109 14.26 1.06 -21.09
C ARG A 109 15.57 1.29 -21.83
N GLU A 110 16.41 2.22 -21.35
CA GLU A 110 17.77 2.46 -21.87
C GLU A 110 18.67 1.22 -21.80
N ARG A 111 18.30 0.22 -20.99
CA ARG A 111 19.01 -1.06 -20.79
C ARG A 111 18.26 -2.24 -21.39
N ASP A 112 17.33 -1.99 -22.31
CA ASP A 112 16.51 -3.01 -22.97
C ASP A 112 15.67 -3.86 -21.98
N ARG A 113 15.25 -3.26 -20.85
CA ARG A 113 14.43 -3.89 -19.79
C ARG A 113 13.05 -3.24 -19.67
N GLU A 114 12.32 -3.20 -20.78
CA GLU A 114 10.94 -2.70 -20.80
C GLU A 114 10.03 -3.47 -19.83
N ASP A 115 10.29 -4.77 -19.66
CA ASP A 115 9.60 -5.63 -18.69
C ASP A 115 9.70 -5.11 -17.24
N LEU A 116 10.83 -4.52 -16.85
CA LEU A 116 11.01 -3.93 -15.51
C LEU A 116 10.48 -2.51 -15.43
N SER A 117 10.61 -1.74 -16.53
CA SER A 117 10.03 -0.40 -16.64
C SER A 117 8.51 -0.44 -16.39
N ASP A 118 7.82 -1.43 -16.93
CA ASP A 118 6.36 -1.55 -16.79
C ASP A 118 5.92 -1.76 -15.34
N HIS A 119 6.71 -2.48 -14.53
CA HIS A 119 6.43 -2.65 -13.10
C HIS A 119 6.59 -1.34 -12.30
N ILE A 120 7.41 -0.39 -12.76
CA ILE A 120 7.48 0.94 -12.15
C ILE A 120 6.22 1.73 -12.52
N LEU A 121 5.88 1.76 -13.80
CA LEU A 121 4.78 2.57 -14.32
C LEU A 121 3.41 2.11 -13.82
N THR A 122 3.26 0.81 -13.58
CA THR A 122 2.02 0.19 -13.08
C THR A 122 2.08 -0.17 -11.60
N GLY A 123 3.21 0.12 -10.93
CA GLY A 123 3.52 -0.31 -9.57
C GLY A 123 2.66 0.30 -8.47
N ARG A 124 1.91 1.39 -8.77
CA ARG A 124 1.13 2.10 -7.76
C ARG A 124 0.10 1.22 -7.07
N LYS A 125 -0.48 0.22 -7.76
CA LYS A 125 -1.38 -0.77 -7.15
C LYS A 125 -0.70 -1.55 -6.01
N VAL A 126 0.55 -1.96 -6.23
CA VAL A 126 1.35 -2.74 -5.27
C VAL A 126 1.76 -1.86 -4.09
N GLN A 127 2.24 -0.66 -4.40
CA GLN A 127 2.68 0.32 -3.39
C GLN A 127 1.53 0.72 -2.48
N ARG A 128 0.36 1.05 -3.04
CA ARG A 128 -0.86 1.37 -2.28
C ARG A 128 -1.28 0.21 -1.39
N PHE A 129 -1.28 -1.00 -1.93
CA PHE A 129 -1.70 -2.18 -1.18
C PHE A 129 -0.82 -2.46 0.04
N PHE A 130 0.50 -2.27 -0.07
CA PHE A 130 1.43 -2.55 1.03
C PHE A 130 1.67 -1.34 1.96
N SER A 131 1.61 -0.11 1.45
CA SER A 131 1.85 1.10 2.24
C SER A 131 0.67 1.51 3.12
N ALA A 132 -0.58 1.23 2.71
CA ALA A 132 -1.74 1.86 3.33
C ALA A 132 -2.00 1.52 4.81
N LEU A 133 -1.43 0.46 5.39
CA LEU A 133 -1.80 0.00 6.74
C LEU A 133 -0.64 -0.66 7.51
N GLY A 134 0.46 0.08 7.71
CA GLY A 134 1.38 -0.18 8.82
C GLY A 134 0.67 -0.02 10.18
N SER A 135 1.33 -0.42 11.28
CA SER A 135 0.80 -0.38 12.66
C SER A 135 0.32 1.01 13.13
N GLU A 136 0.60 2.06 12.36
CA GLU A 136 0.21 3.44 12.59
C GLU A 136 -0.77 3.88 11.48
N SER A 137 -2.03 3.44 11.57
CA SER A 137 -3.09 4.12 10.81
C SER A 137 -3.02 5.62 11.14
N PRO A 138 -3.12 6.53 10.16
CA PRO A 138 -3.09 7.95 10.44
C PRO A 138 -4.09 8.29 11.54
N SER A 139 -3.65 9.09 12.50
CA SER A 139 -4.54 9.62 13.54
C SER A 139 -5.61 10.52 12.91
N ASP A 140 -5.25 11.23 11.84
CA ASP A 140 -6.15 12.06 11.04
C ASP A 140 -7.05 11.22 10.11
N ILE A 141 -8.36 11.51 10.17
CA ILE A 141 -9.35 10.91 9.28
C ILE A 141 -9.14 11.34 7.83
N SER A 142 -8.67 12.57 7.61
CA SER A 142 -8.43 13.09 6.26
C SER A 142 -7.34 12.28 5.55
N ASP A 143 -6.24 11.99 6.24
CA ASP A 143 -5.15 11.17 5.71
C ASP A 143 -5.60 9.72 5.50
N PHE A 144 -6.32 9.15 6.47
CA PHE A 144 -6.85 7.79 6.36
C PHE A 144 -7.77 7.64 5.13
N THR A 145 -8.71 8.57 4.96
CA THR A 145 -9.66 8.53 3.84
C THR A 145 -8.95 8.78 2.51
N SER A 146 -7.98 9.70 2.47
CA SER A 146 -7.17 9.97 1.28
C SER A 146 -6.34 8.75 0.86
N LEU A 147 -5.70 8.07 1.82
CA LEU A 147 -4.96 6.83 1.55
C LEU A 147 -5.87 5.72 1.04
N PHE A 148 -7.06 5.56 1.63
CA PHE A 148 -8.04 4.59 1.18
C PHE A 148 -8.55 4.89 -0.23
N MET A 149 -8.83 6.16 -0.54
CA MET A 149 -9.21 6.60 -1.89
C MET A 149 -8.09 6.37 -2.91
N GLY A 150 -6.84 6.62 -2.51
CA GLY A 150 -5.68 6.29 -3.34
C GLY A 150 -5.61 4.79 -3.65
N LEU A 151 -5.88 3.94 -2.67
CA LEU A 151 -5.93 2.48 -2.85
C LEU A 151 -7.06 2.07 -3.81
N THR A 152 -8.31 2.49 -3.58
CA THR A 152 -9.44 2.13 -4.46
C THR A 152 -9.21 2.63 -5.89
N GLY A 153 -8.72 3.86 -6.04
CA GLY A 153 -8.40 4.44 -7.34
C GLY A 153 -7.28 3.70 -8.08
N ALA A 154 -6.27 3.17 -7.38
CA ALA A 154 -5.19 2.40 -8.01
C ALA A 154 -5.68 1.06 -8.59
N PHE A 155 -6.77 0.52 -8.05
CA PHE A 155 -7.47 -0.65 -8.56
C PHE A 155 -8.66 -0.28 -9.46
N LYS A 156 -8.77 0.98 -9.90
CA LYS A 156 -9.79 1.49 -10.82
C LYS A 156 -11.24 1.34 -10.33
N TYR A 157 -11.44 1.31 -9.01
CA TYR A 157 -12.79 1.45 -8.44
C TYR A 157 -13.25 2.90 -8.61
N GLU A 158 -14.57 3.08 -8.76
CA GLU A 158 -15.17 4.42 -8.85
C GLU A 158 -14.96 5.18 -7.54
N TYR A 159 -14.83 6.51 -7.67
CA TYR A 159 -14.75 7.37 -6.50
C TYR A 159 -16.07 7.34 -5.74
N GLU A 160 -15.98 7.09 -4.44
CA GLU A 160 -17.10 7.13 -3.51
C GLU A 160 -16.62 7.81 -2.24
N ALA A 161 -17.39 8.77 -1.72
CA ALA A 161 -17.05 9.43 -0.47
C ALA A 161 -16.96 8.41 0.67
N TRP A 162 -15.98 8.59 1.57
CA TRP A 162 -15.69 7.61 2.63
C TRP A 162 -16.92 7.14 3.41
N GLU A 163 -17.77 8.05 3.88
CA GLU A 163 -18.96 7.68 4.67
C GLU A 163 -19.97 6.86 3.85
N GLN A 164 -20.10 7.15 2.56
CA GLN A 164 -20.96 6.38 1.67
C GLN A 164 -20.41 4.96 1.48
N TRP A 165 -19.10 4.87 1.17
CA TRP A 165 -18.40 3.59 1.02
C TRP A 165 -18.48 2.76 2.29
N LYS A 166 -18.22 3.37 3.45
CA LYS A 166 -18.27 2.74 4.77
C LYS A 166 -19.65 2.17 5.07
N ASN A 167 -20.72 2.92 4.82
CA ASN A 167 -22.09 2.43 5.03
C ASN A 167 -22.41 1.24 4.14
N GLY A 168 -22.00 1.29 2.86
CA GLY A 168 -22.14 0.15 1.95
C GLY A 168 -21.32 -1.07 2.38
N ALA A 169 -20.10 -0.85 2.90
CA ALA A 169 -19.22 -1.90 3.40
C ALA A 169 -19.77 -2.57 4.67
N LEU A 170 -20.36 -1.79 5.58
CA LEU A 170 -21.02 -2.31 6.80
C LEU A 170 -22.20 -3.22 6.45
N ASP A 171 -23.04 -2.83 5.48
CA ASP A 171 -24.15 -3.69 5.05
C ASP A 171 -23.63 -4.93 4.29
N ARG A 172 -22.65 -4.76 3.39
CA ARG A 172 -22.06 -5.85 2.62
C ARG A 172 -21.48 -6.96 3.50
N TRP A 173 -20.81 -6.57 4.59
CA TRP A 173 -20.16 -7.52 5.50
C TRP A 173 -20.88 -7.63 6.85
N ARG A 174 -22.18 -7.32 6.92
CA ARG A 174 -22.97 -7.35 8.16
C ARG A 174 -22.96 -8.70 8.88
N ASP A 175 -22.78 -9.79 8.13
CA ASP A 175 -22.78 -11.15 8.64
C ASP A 175 -21.36 -11.62 9.07
N ASP A 176 -20.35 -10.74 9.00
CA ASP A 176 -19.00 -11.00 9.51
C ASP A 176 -18.97 -10.90 11.05
N ASP A 177 -18.69 -12.01 11.71
CA ASP A 177 -18.69 -12.12 13.18
C ASP A 177 -17.70 -11.16 13.86
N GLN A 178 -16.56 -10.85 13.24
CA GLN A 178 -15.58 -9.94 13.83
C GLN A 178 -16.02 -8.49 13.67
N LEU A 179 -16.59 -8.14 12.51
CA LEU A 179 -17.15 -6.80 12.29
C LEU A 179 -18.31 -6.52 13.25
N ARG A 180 -19.22 -7.49 13.44
CA ARG A 180 -20.34 -7.36 14.38
C ARG A 180 -19.88 -7.05 15.80
N LYS A 181 -18.89 -7.80 16.29
CA LYS A 181 -18.30 -7.57 17.63
C LYS A 181 -17.70 -6.17 17.77
N LEU A 182 -17.06 -5.66 16.71
CA LEU A 182 -16.49 -4.31 16.70
C LEU A 182 -17.56 -3.23 16.77
N VAL A 183 -18.68 -3.40 16.06
CA VAL A 183 -19.82 -2.47 16.07
C VAL A 183 -20.49 -2.46 17.45
N GLU A 184 -20.79 -3.63 18.02
CA GLU A 184 -21.38 -3.78 19.35
C GLU A 184 -20.51 -3.11 20.43
N GLN A 185 -19.19 -3.30 20.39
CA GLN A 185 -18.26 -2.66 21.33
C GLN A 185 -18.22 -1.13 21.19
N GLN A 186 -18.36 -0.60 19.98
CA GLN A 186 -18.37 0.85 19.78
C GLN A 186 -19.65 1.48 20.31
N ASP A 187 -20.81 0.83 20.10
CA ASP A 187 -22.09 1.37 20.57
C ASP A 187 -22.18 1.35 22.09
N HIS A 188 -21.70 0.30 22.76
CA HIS A 188 -21.57 0.29 24.22
C HIS A 188 -20.68 1.41 24.79
N LYS A 189 -19.65 1.84 24.05
CA LYS A 189 -18.80 2.98 24.48
C LYS A 189 -19.48 4.34 24.32
N LYS A 190 -20.52 4.47 23.48
CA LYS A 190 -21.27 5.72 23.29
C LYS A 190 -22.36 5.92 24.36
N GLU A 191 -22.77 4.85 25.02
CA GLU A 191 -23.84 4.84 26.05
C GLU A 191 -23.33 5.17 27.47
N ILE A 192 -22.00 5.21 27.67
CA ILE A 192 -21.32 5.49 28.95
C ILE A 192 -20.74 6.91 28.91
#